data_AF-A0A853U4C2-F1
#
_entry.id   AF-A0A853U4C2-F1
#
_cell.length_a   1.000
_cell.length_b   1.000
_cell.length_c   1.000
_cell.angle_alpha   90.00
_cell.angle_beta   90.00
_cell.angle_gamma   90.00
#
_symmetry.space_group_name_H-M   'P 1'
#
loop_
_entity.id
_entity.type
_entity.pdbx_description
1 polymer ?
#
loop_
_entity_poly.entity_id
_entity_poly.type
_entity_poly.pdbx_seq_one_letter_code
_entity_poly.pdbx_strand_id
1 'polypeptide(L)'
;MQDLQSVYLEIREELGGGDEGPTDGSESYEQQELEFEIELLRQVDVNVDYILMLVEKLHTPKSSSTPSDDDVKEQIRQAIDASPTLRGKRDLFMDFIEAVDTSKNVVDQWNAFVQQRRERELGNRIQEQNLREPQARAFVDYAFEIGEVPTTGTDIVEILPPMSLFGRTAAGDSREDVRKRVVKKFIELFERYGTLG
;
A
#
# COMPACT_ATOMS: atom_id res chain seq x y z
N MET A 1 9.66 -40.38 11.79
CA MET A 1 9.55 -39.25 12.74
C MET A 1 9.69 -39.77 14.17
N GLN A 2 10.85 -40.34 14.50
CA GLN A 2 11.17 -40.82 15.86
C GLN A 2 12.60 -40.43 16.28
N ASP A 3 13.47 -40.03 15.35
CA ASP A 3 14.87 -39.75 15.66
C ASP A 3 15.14 -38.40 16.36
N LEU A 4 14.24 -37.41 16.25
CA LEU A 4 14.48 -36.09 16.83
C LEU A 4 14.31 -36.05 18.36
N GLN A 5 13.42 -36.88 18.92
CA GLN A 5 13.22 -36.98 20.37
C GLN A 5 14.38 -37.72 21.05
N SER A 6 14.94 -38.72 20.40
CA SER A 6 16.07 -39.49 20.92
C SER A 6 17.34 -38.64 20.99
N VAL A 7 17.62 -37.84 19.96
CA VAL A 7 18.77 -36.92 19.95
C VAL A 7 18.65 -35.86 21.05
N TYR A 8 17.43 -35.37 21.32
CA TYR A 8 17.20 -34.37 22.37
C TYR A 8 17.42 -34.93 23.78
N LEU A 9 17.04 -36.19 24.02
CA LEU A 9 17.24 -36.84 25.31
C LEU A 9 18.72 -37.18 25.56
N GLU A 10 19.45 -37.56 24.52
CA GLU A 10 20.88 -37.91 24.59
C GLU A 10 21.73 -36.68 24.93
N ILE A 11 21.46 -35.53 24.32
CA ILE A 11 22.13 -34.25 24.62
C ILE A 11 21.80 -33.75 26.03
N ARG A 12 20.57 -33.97 26.51
CA ARG A 12 20.14 -33.57 27.85
C ARG A 12 20.78 -34.42 28.94
N GLU A 13 20.95 -35.72 28.72
CA GLU A 13 21.69 -36.59 29.63
C GLU A 13 23.18 -36.25 29.64
N GLU A 14 23.76 -35.87 28.50
CA GLU A 14 25.16 -35.45 28.40
C GLU A 14 25.43 -34.12 29.15
N LEU A 15 24.46 -33.20 29.15
CA LEU A 15 24.55 -31.91 29.86
C LEU A 15 24.14 -31.99 31.35
N GLY A 16 23.43 -33.04 31.77
CA GLY A 16 22.93 -33.22 33.15
C GLY A 16 23.82 -34.10 34.04
N GLY A 17 24.89 -34.68 33.51
CA GLY A 17 25.75 -35.65 34.20
C GLY A 17 27.09 -35.09 34.68
N GLY A 18 27.07 -34.09 35.56
CA GLY A 18 28.28 -33.55 36.19
C GLY A 18 27.97 -32.67 37.40
N ASP A 19 27.80 -33.30 38.56
CA ASP A 19 27.58 -32.65 39.85
C ASP A 19 28.89 -32.03 40.38
N GLU A 20 29.03 -30.70 40.37
CA GLU A 20 29.86 -29.93 41.32
C GLU A 20 29.32 -28.48 41.52
N GLY A 21 28.55 -28.28 42.60
CA GLY A 21 28.65 -27.10 43.48
C GLY A 21 28.03 -25.74 43.05
N PRO A 22 27.54 -24.92 44.01
CA PRO A 22 26.58 -23.84 43.76
C PRO A 22 27.27 -22.56 43.28
N THR A 23 26.86 -22.03 42.12
CA THR A 23 27.29 -20.71 41.66
C THR A 23 26.11 -19.98 41.03
N ASP A 24 25.59 -19.02 41.79
CA ASP A 24 25.21 -17.67 41.38
C ASP A 24 24.55 -17.49 39.99
N GLY A 25 23.27 -17.09 40.04
CA GLY A 25 22.77 -16.02 39.17
C GLY A 25 22.58 -16.33 37.68
N SER A 26 21.73 -17.31 37.34
CA SER A 26 21.21 -17.40 35.96
C SER A 26 19.85 -18.10 35.83
N GLU A 27 19.00 -18.08 36.87
CA GLU A 27 17.58 -18.45 36.75
C GLU A 27 16.72 -17.41 35.98
N SER A 28 17.31 -16.57 35.12
CA SER A 28 16.62 -15.37 34.62
C SER A 28 17.00 -14.95 33.20
N TYR A 29 17.22 -15.89 32.27
CA TYR A 29 17.32 -15.52 30.85
C TYR A 29 16.49 -16.41 29.91
N GLU A 30 16.39 -17.72 30.18
CA GLU A 30 15.69 -18.63 29.25
C GLU A 30 14.18 -18.72 29.46
N GLN A 31 13.66 -18.38 30.65
CA GLN A 31 12.21 -18.31 30.89
C GLN A 31 11.55 -17.03 30.35
N GLN A 32 12.34 -15.98 30.06
CA GLN A 32 11.84 -14.78 29.39
C GLN A 32 11.87 -14.89 27.86
N GLU A 33 12.68 -15.79 27.31
CA GLU A 33 12.74 -16.02 25.86
C GLU A 33 11.55 -16.88 25.37
N LEU A 34 10.90 -17.62 26.27
CA LEU A 34 9.73 -18.47 25.99
C LEU A 34 8.37 -17.77 26.23
N GLU A 35 8.34 -16.58 26.84
CA GLU A 35 7.14 -15.71 26.90
C GLU A 35 6.93 -14.88 25.63
N PHE A 36 7.74 -15.11 24.58
CA PHE A 36 7.43 -14.68 23.21
C PHE A 36 6.83 -15.80 22.35
N GLU A 37 5.98 -16.62 22.99
CA GLU A 37 4.97 -17.42 22.32
C GLU A 37 3.58 -16.75 22.43
N ILE A 38 3.50 -15.50 21.97
CA ILE A 38 2.27 -14.78 21.61
C ILE A 38 2.72 -13.83 20.50
N GLU A 39 2.25 -13.90 19.28
CA GLU A 39 1.05 -14.47 18.70
C GLU A 39 1.47 -14.69 17.25
N LEU A 40 1.16 -15.83 16.63
CA LEU A 40 1.15 -15.88 15.18
C LEU A 40 0.08 -14.86 14.79
N LEU A 41 0.46 -13.59 14.60
CA LEU A 41 -0.41 -12.55 14.09
C LEU A 41 -0.96 -13.17 12.82
N ARG A 42 -2.26 -13.47 12.87
CA ARG A 42 -3.02 -13.75 11.68
C ARG A 42 -2.95 -12.43 10.91
N GLN A 43 -1.88 -12.25 10.16
CA GLN A 43 -1.64 -11.09 9.34
C GLN A 43 -2.70 -11.22 8.26
N VAL A 44 -3.89 -10.68 8.54
CA VAL A 44 -4.88 -10.43 7.52
C VAL A 44 -4.15 -9.51 6.57
N ASP A 45 -3.82 -9.99 5.38
CA ASP A 45 -3.27 -9.16 4.33
C ASP A 45 -4.27 -8.01 4.12
N VAL A 46 -3.94 -6.84 4.66
CA VAL A 46 -4.80 -5.68 4.58
C VAL A 46 -4.74 -5.19 3.13
N ASN A 47 -5.77 -5.56 2.39
CA ASN A 47 -6.00 -5.19 1.00
C ASN A 47 -7.21 -4.24 0.89
N VAL A 48 -7.48 -3.76 -0.32
CA VAL A 48 -8.60 -2.84 -0.59
C VAL A 48 -9.93 -3.47 -0.18
N ASP A 49 -10.19 -4.73 -0.56
CA ASP A 49 -11.43 -5.43 -0.25
C ASP A 49 -11.72 -5.52 1.25
N TYR A 50 -10.68 -5.80 2.05
CA TYR A 50 -10.80 -5.85 3.50
C TYR A 50 -11.18 -4.48 4.07
N ILE A 51 -10.55 -3.40 3.58
CA ILE A 51 -10.92 -2.04 4.00
C ILE A 51 -12.36 -1.72 3.59
N LEU A 52 -12.78 -2.03 2.36
CA LEU A 52 -14.15 -1.78 1.91
C LEU A 52 -15.18 -2.55 2.73
N MET A 53 -14.88 -3.80 3.11
CA MET A 53 -15.71 -4.58 4.04
C MET A 53 -15.83 -3.90 5.42
N LEU A 54 -14.75 -3.30 5.94
CA LEU A 54 -14.82 -2.54 7.20
C LEU A 54 -15.67 -1.27 7.04
N VAL A 55 -15.58 -0.59 5.90
CA VAL A 55 -16.42 0.57 5.57
C VAL A 55 -17.90 0.18 5.51
N GLU A 56 -18.23 -0.96 4.92
CA GLU A 56 -19.61 -1.49 4.93
C GLU A 56 -20.11 -1.78 6.36
N LYS A 57 -19.26 -2.38 7.20
CA LYS A 57 -19.60 -2.69 8.60
C LYS A 57 -19.92 -1.46 9.43
N LEU A 58 -19.31 -0.31 9.14
CA LEU A 58 -19.52 0.96 9.85
C LEU A 58 -21.00 1.35 9.92
N HIS A 59 -21.80 0.94 8.93
CA HIS A 59 -23.20 1.36 8.80
C HIS A 59 -24.22 0.22 8.91
N THR A 60 -23.79 -0.99 9.28
CA THR A 60 -24.72 -2.09 9.58
C THR A 60 -25.54 -1.77 10.83
N PRO A 61 -26.85 -2.14 10.87
CA PRO A 61 -27.72 -1.78 11.99
C PRO A 61 -27.17 -2.36 13.31
N LYS A 62 -26.78 -1.46 14.21
CA LYS A 62 -26.07 -1.78 15.43
C LYS A 62 -26.98 -2.49 16.44
N SER A 63 -26.52 -3.63 16.95
CA SER A 63 -26.99 -4.18 18.23
C SER A 63 -26.14 -3.62 19.37
N SER A 64 -26.59 -3.76 20.63
CA SER A 64 -25.99 -3.19 21.85
C SER A 64 -24.52 -3.56 22.14
N SER A 65 -23.89 -4.37 21.29
CA SER A 65 -22.50 -4.82 21.37
C SER A 65 -21.65 -4.41 20.16
N THR A 66 -22.13 -3.46 19.34
CA THR A 66 -21.44 -3.00 18.13
C THR A 66 -20.54 -1.79 18.43
N PRO A 67 -19.29 -1.75 17.96
CA PRO A 67 -18.40 -0.61 18.15
C PRO A 67 -19.00 0.71 17.61
N SER A 68 -18.57 1.84 18.19
CA SER A 68 -18.97 3.16 17.70
C SER A 68 -18.40 3.42 16.30
N ASP A 69 -18.98 4.38 15.57
CA ASP A 69 -18.48 4.70 14.21
C ASP A 69 -17.03 5.18 14.27
N ASP A 70 -16.68 5.91 15.34
CA ASP A 70 -15.33 6.41 15.57
C ASP A 70 -14.35 5.26 15.87
N ASP A 71 -14.77 4.22 16.60
CA ASP A 71 -13.96 3.02 16.83
C ASP A 71 -13.66 2.29 15.52
N VAL A 72 -14.64 2.17 14.62
CA VAL A 72 -14.47 1.51 13.32
C VAL A 72 -13.56 2.34 12.40
N LYS A 73 -13.70 3.68 12.41
CA LYS A 73 -12.79 4.57 11.68
C LYS A 73 -11.34 4.42 12.16
N GLU A 74 -11.13 4.36 13.46
CA GLU A 74 -9.79 4.17 14.02
C GLU A 74 -9.23 2.78 13.68
N GLN A 75 -10.07 1.73 13.68
CA GLN A 75 -9.66 0.40 13.20
C GLN A 75 -9.25 0.41 11.73
N ILE A 76 -10.02 1.08 10.87
CA ILE A 76 -9.68 1.24 9.44
C ILE A 76 -8.35 2.00 9.30
N ARG A 77 -8.15 3.06 10.08
CA ARG A 77 -6.91 3.84 10.10
C ARG A 77 -5.71 2.97 10.44
N GLN A 78 -5.82 2.19 11.53
CA GLN A 78 -4.76 1.31 12.00
C GLN A 78 -4.47 0.19 11.00
N ALA A 79 -5.50 -0.38 10.39
CA ALA A 79 -5.34 -1.39 9.34
C ALA A 79 -4.56 -0.83 8.13
N ILE A 80 -4.93 0.38 7.66
CA ILE A 80 -4.23 1.05 6.55
C ILE A 80 -2.78 1.38 6.92
N ASP A 81 -2.55 1.94 8.10
CA ASP A 81 -1.21 2.34 8.56
C ASP A 81 -0.28 1.12 8.74
N ALA A 82 -0.84 -0.05 9.13
CA ALA A 82 -0.11 -1.31 9.22
C ALA A 82 0.24 -1.92 7.86
N SER A 83 -0.43 -1.51 6.78
CA SER A 83 -0.23 -2.04 5.43
C SER A 83 0.84 -1.26 4.65
N PRO A 84 1.97 -1.87 4.27
CA PRO A 84 3.00 -1.18 3.47
C PRO A 84 2.49 -0.68 2.12
N THR A 85 1.50 -1.36 1.53
CA THR A 85 0.93 -1.05 0.22
C THR A 85 -0.15 0.05 0.31
N LEU A 86 -0.91 0.12 1.40
CA LEU A 86 -2.00 1.08 1.56
C LEU A 86 -1.62 2.34 2.36
N ARG A 87 -0.58 2.29 3.22
CA ARG A 87 -0.18 3.44 4.05
C ARG A 87 0.04 4.75 3.28
N GLY A 88 0.60 4.65 2.07
CA GLY A 88 0.86 5.80 1.19
C GLY A 88 -0.39 6.36 0.49
N LYS A 89 -1.55 5.73 0.71
CA LYS A 89 -2.84 6.01 0.08
C LYS A 89 -3.92 6.28 1.14
N ARG A 90 -3.53 6.44 2.41
CA ARG A 90 -4.45 6.64 3.54
C ARG A 90 -5.41 7.79 3.32
N ASP A 91 -4.92 8.88 2.72
CA ASP A 91 -5.73 10.03 2.39
C ASP A 91 -6.92 9.67 1.49
N LEU A 92 -6.71 8.79 0.50
CA LEU A 92 -7.78 8.35 -0.41
C LEU A 92 -8.87 7.57 0.33
N PHE A 93 -8.49 6.69 1.25
CA PHE A 93 -9.46 5.94 2.05
C PHE A 93 -10.21 6.83 3.04
N MET A 94 -9.52 7.77 3.68
CA MET A 94 -10.15 8.69 4.62
C MET A 94 -11.12 9.64 3.93
N ASP A 95 -10.70 10.25 2.82
CA ASP A 95 -11.58 11.08 1.98
C ASP A 95 -12.81 10.29 1.51
N PHE A 96 -12.63 9.00 1.18
CA PHE A 96 -13.73 8.13 0.77
C PHE A 96 -14.72 7.82 1.91
N ILE A 97 -14.22 7.49 3.10
CA ILE A 97 -15.06 7.21 4.27
C ILE A 97 -15.95 8.42 4.62
N GLU A 98 -15.47 9.64 4.39
CA GLU A 98 -16.26 10.86 4.59
C GLU A 98 -17.32 11.08 3.49
N ALA A 99 -17.08 10.57 2.28
CA ALA A 99 -17.92 10.82 1.10
C ALA A 99 -18.90 9.69 0.76
N VAL A 100 -18.71 8.48 1.30
CA VAL A 100 -19.45 7.28 0.90
C VAL A 100 -20.93 7.31 1.35
N ASP A 101 -21.81 6.92 0.43
CA ASP A 101 -23.23 6.72 0.68
C ASP A 101 -23.51 5.21 0.85
N THR A 102 -23.67 4.76 2.09
CA THR A 102 -23.79 3.32 2.41
C THR A 102 -25.13 2.70 2.05
N SER A 103 -26.07 3.47 1.48
CA SER A 103 -27.26 2.92 0.85
C SER A 103 -26.99 2.26 -0.51
N LYS A 104 -25.81 2.51 -1.09
CA LYS A 104 -25.37 2.01 -2.39
C LYS A 104 -24.20 1.05 -2.21
N ASN A 105 -23.88 0.33 -3.29
CA ASN A 105 -22.72 -0.55 -3.33
C ASN A 105 -21.43 0.25 -3.04
N VAL A 106 -20.70 -0.13 -1.99
CA VAL A 106 -19.49 0.57 -1.54
C VAL A 106 -18.33 0.36 -2.51
N VAL A 107 -18.24 -0.82 -3.12
CA VAL A 107 -17.20 -1.14 -4.12
C VAL A 107 -17.33 -0.28 -5.38
N ASP A 108 -18.56 -0.14 -5.91
CA ASP A 108 -18.81 0.70 -7.09
C ASP A 108 -18.48 2.18 -6.80
N GLN A 109 -18.84 2.65 -5.62
CA GLN A 109 -18.51 4.01 -5.17
C GLN A 109 -17.02 4.22 -5.00
N TRP A 110 -16.31 3.24 -4.45
CA TRP A 110 -14.85 3.28 -4.32
C TRP A 110 -14.19 3.40 -5.69
N ASN A 111 -14.57 2.54 -6.64
CA ASN A 111 -14.04 2.57 -8.00
C ASN A 111 -14.30 3.92 -8.69
N ALA A 112 -15.52 4.45 -8.57
CA ALA A 112 -15.86 5.77 -9.10
C ALA A 112 -15.07 6.90 -8.42
N PHE A 113 -14.91 6.84 -7.10
CA PHE A 113 -14.13 7.80 -6.32
C PHE A 113 -12.67 7.82 -6.74
N VAL A 114 -12.04 6.64 -6.82
CA VAL A 114 -10.66 6.46 -7.26
C VAL A 114 -10.45 6.97 -8.68
N GLN A 115 -11.35 6.61 -9.62
CA GLN A 115 -11.28 7.12 -10.99
C GLN A 115 -11.39 8.65 -11.05
N GLN A 116 -12.35 9.24 -10.33
CA GLN A 116 -12.51 10.70 -10.29
C GLN A 116 -11.27 11.40 -9.71
N ARG A 117 -10.69 10.85 -8.64
CA ARG A 117 -9.52 11.42 -7.98
C ARG A 117 -8.28 11.32 -8.88
N ARG A 118 -8.07 10.17 -9.50
CA ARG A 118 -7.00 9.94 -10.48
C ARG A 118 -7.11 10.92 -11.64
N GLU A 119 -8.31 11.09 -12.20
CA GLU A 119 -8.57 11.99 -13.33
C GLU A 119 -8.30 13.47 -12.97
N ARG A 120 -8.67 13.87 -11.74
CA ARG A 120 -8.37 15.21 -11.22
C ARG A 120 -6.87 15.43 -11.07
N GLU A 121 -6.16 14.50 -10.44
CA GLU A 121 -4.70 14.59 -10.28
C GLU A 121 -3.97 14.56 -11.63
N LEU A 122 -4.43 13.74 -12.57
CA LEU A 122 -3.91 13.70 -13.94
C LEU A 122 -4.11 15.05 -14.64
N GLY A 123 -5.32 15.63 -14.57
CA GLY A 123 -5.62 16.94 -15.13
C GLY A 123 -4.68 18.03 -14.61
N ASN A 124 -4.42 18.05 -13.30
CA ASN A 124 -3.46 18.99 -12.71
C ASN A 124 -2.04 18.78 -13.27
N ARG A 125 -1.56 17.53 -13.36
CA ARG A 125 -0.23 17.21 -13.91
C ARG A 125 -0.11 17.58 -15.39
N ILE A 126 -1.16 17.38 -16.18
CA ILE A 126 -1.25 17.79 -17.58
C ILE A 126 -1.09 19.30 -17.70
N GLN A 127 -1.84 20.07 -16.89
CA GLN A 127 -1.78 21.54 -16.90
C GLN A 127 -0.41 22.06 -16.44
N GLU A 128 0.13 21.53 -15.34
CA GLU A 128 1.43 21.93 -14.80
C GLU A 128 2.59 21.75 -15.79
N GLN A 129 2.54 20.68 -16.60
CA GLN A 129 3.59 20.35 -17.55
C GLN A 129 3.24 20.73 -19.00
N ASN A 130 2.09 21.38 -19.21
CA ASN A 130 1.54 21.72 -20.51
C ASN A 130 1.56 20.53 -21.49
N LEU A 131 1.14 19.36 -21.01
CA LEU A 131 1.10 18.14 -21.81
C LEU A 131 0.00 18.23 -22.86
N ARG A 132 0.17 17.48 -23.94
CA ARG A 132 -0.77 17.48 -25.06
C ARG A 132 -1.99 16.61 -24.75
N GLU A 133 -3.16 17.23 -24.80
CA GLU A 133 -4.43 16.53 -24.81
C GLU A 133 -4.93 16.34 -26.27
N PRO A 134 -5.59 15.20 -26.59
CA PRO A 134 -6.03 14.13 -25.68
C PRO A 134 -4.95 13.05 -25.39
N GLN A 135 -3.77 13.13 -25.99
CA GLN A 135 -2.77 12.07 -25.98
C GLN A 135 -2.30 11.70 -24.57
N ALA A 136 -2.13 12.67 -23.67
CA ALA A 136 -1.70 12.42 -22.30
C ALA A 136 -2.68 11.55 -21.51
N ARG A 137 -3.99 11.71 -21.72
CA ARG A 137 -5.02 10.87 -21.07
C ARG A 137 -4.98 9.45 -21.63
N ALA A 138 -4.97 9.32 -22.96
CA ALA A 138 -4.87 8.02 -23.62
C ALA A 138 -3.61 7.24 -23.20
N PHE A 139 -2.48 7.93 -23.03
CA PHE A 139 -1.24 7.31 -22.55
C PHE A 139 -1.40 6.75 -21.12
N VAL A 140 -2.04 7.50 -20.23
CA VAL A 140 -2.27 7.07 -18.85
C VAL A 140 -3.27 5.91 -18.83
N ASP A 141 -4.38 6.01 -19.55
CA ASP A 141 -5.37 4.92 -19.63
C ASP A 141 -4.72 3.63 -20.13
N TYR A 142 -3.91 3.71 -21.18
CA TYR A 142 -3.13 2.58 -21.68
C TYR A 142 -2.17 2.01 -20.62
N ALA A 143 -1.46 2.86 -19.88
CA ALA A 143 -0.56 2.41 -18.81
C ALA A 143 -1.30 1.65 -17.69
N PHE A 144 -2.52 2.10 -17.33
CA PHE A 144 -3.37 1.39 -16.37
C PHE A 144 -3.92 0.08 -16.94
N GLU A 145 -4.21 0.02 -18.24
CA GLU A 145 -4.68 -1.20 -18.91
C GLU A 145 -3.60 -2.28 -18.95
N ILE A 146 -2.36 -1.93 -19.27
CA ILE A 146 -1.24 -2.88 -19.35
C ILE A 146 -0.56 -3.15 -18.00
N GLY A 147 -0.88 -2.36 -16.97
CA GLY A 147 -0.32 -2.51 -15.62
C GLY A 147 1.12 -1.98 -15.46
N GLU A 148 1.62 -1.19 -16.40
CA GLU A 148 2.93 -0.53 -16.31
C GLU A 148 2.96 0.79 -17.08
N VAL A 149 3.86 1.70 -16.71
CA VAL A 149 4.06 2.96 -17.44
C VAL A 149 5.06 2.74 -18.58
N PRO A 150 4.67 2.91 -19.86
CA PRO A 150 5.60 2.78 -20.97
C PRO A 150 6.72 3.83 -20.88
N THR A 151 7.95 3.37 -20.59
CA THR A 151 9.12 4.26 -20.51
C THR A 151 9.92 4.29 -21.81
N THR A 152 9.70 3.30 -22.67
CA THR A 152 10.36 3.13 -23.98
C THR A 152 9.40 3.50 -25.11
N GLY A 153 9.94 3.62 -26.33
CA GLY A 153 9.14 4.00 -27.50
C GLY A 153 8.89 5.51 -27.65
N THR A 154 7.98 5.85 -28.55
CA THR A 154 7.64 7.23 -28.95
C THR A 154 6.40 7.77 -28.28
N ASP A 155 5.58 6.94 -27.63
CA ASP A 155 4.29 7.35 -27.06
C ASP A 155 4.45 8.47 -26.02
N ILE A 156 5.46 8.33 -25.14
CA ILE A 156 5.83 9.38 -24.18
C ILE A 156 6.29 10.67 -24.85
N VAL A 157 6.81 10.61 -26.08
CA VAL A 157 7.28 11.76 -26.85
C VAL A 157 6.11 12.51 -27.47
N GLU A 158 5.01 11.82 -27.76
CA GLU A 158 3.79 12.39 -28.35
C GLU A 158 2.98 13.24 -27.37
N ILE A 159 3.05 12.91 -26.08
CA ILE A 159 2.35 13.65 -25.02
C ILE A 159 3.07 14.94 -24.59
N LEU A 160 4.36 15.08 -24.94
CA LEU A 160 5.14 16.27 -24.56
C LEU A 160 4.66 17.50 -25.35
N PRO A 161 4.78 18.71 -24.78
CA PRO A 161 4.54 19.94 -25.52
C PRO A 161 5.42 20.03 -26.78
N PRO A 162 5.09 20.89 -27.75
CA PRO A 162 5.96 21.14 -28.89
C PRO A 162 7.29 21.76 -28.42
N MET A 163 8.39 21.04 -28.61
CA MET A 163 9.74 21.47 -28.23
C MET A 163 10.73 21.18 -29.34
N SER A 164 11.76 22.03 -29.46
CA SER A 164 12.89 21.77 -30.33
C SER A 164 13.66 20.53 -29.89
N LEU A 165 14.08 19.70 -30.85
CA LEU A 165 14.87 18.48 -30.58
C LEU A 165 16.24 18.80 -29.98
N PHE A 166 16.81 19.94 -30.35
CA PHE A 166 18.15 20.38 -29.93
C PHE A 166 18.11 21.65 -29.08
N GLY A 167 16.92 22.21 -28.85
CA GLY A 167 16.73 23.41 -28.06
C GLY A 167 16.53 23.13 -26.57
N ARG A 168 16.55 24.20 -25.78
CA ARG A 168 16.25 24.18 -24.35
C ARG A 168 14.95 24.93 -24.09
N THR A 169 14.23 24.54 -23.03
CA THR A 169 13.07 25.29 -22.54
C THR A 169 13.50 26.63 -21.94
N ALA A 170 12.54 27.50 -21.62
CA ALA A 170 12.81 28.74 -20.88
C ALA A 170 13.49 28.50 -19.52
N ALA A 171 13.29 27.32 -18.93
CA ALA A 171 13.94 26.88 -17.69
C ALA A 171 15.34 26.26 -17.91
N GLY A 172 15.80 26.16 -19.16
CA GLY A 172 17.11 25.58 -19.51
C GLY A 172 17.14 24.06 -19.68
N ASP A 173 15.99 23.39 -19.52
CA ASP A 173 15.87 21.93 -19.63
C ASP A 173 15.90 21.46 -21.09
N SER A 174 16.55 20.33 -21.33
CA SER A 174 16.48 19.63 -22.62
C SER A 174 15.16 18.87 -22.79
N ARG A 175 14.88 18.41 -24.01
CA ARG A 175 13.73 17.53 -24.29
C ARG A 175 13.77 16.24 -23.45
N GLU A 176 14.97 15.72 -23.21
CA GLU A 176 15.16 14.50 -22.42
C GLU A 176 14.86 14.73 -20.93
N ASP A 177 15.25 15.88 -20.39
CA ASP A 177 14.98 16.24 -18.99
C ASP A 177 13.48 16.37 -18.73
N VAL A 178 12.77 17.05 -19.64
CA VAL A 178 11.31 17.15 -19.60
C VAL A 178 10.68 15.76 -19.67
N ARG A 179 11.12 14.91 -20.61
CA ARG A 179 10.62 13.52 -20.72
C ARG A 179 10.81 12.76 -19.41
N LYS A 180 12.01 12.76 -18.84
CA LYS A 180 12.32 12.06 -17.59
C LYS A 180 11.43 12.53 -16.44
N ARG A 181 11.21 13.84 -16.33
CA ARG A 181 10.32 14.43 -15.31
C ARG A 181 8.87 14.04 -15.50
N VAL A 182 8.36 14.03 -16.74
CA VAL A 182 6.98 13.59 -17.04
C VAL A 182 6.80 12.10 -16.73
N VAL A 183 7.74 11.26 -17.17
CA VAL A 183 7.74 9.81 -16.85
C VAL A 183 7.71 9.59 -15.35
N LYS A 184 8.58 10.26 -14.59
CA LYS A 184 8.60 10.15 -13.14
C LYS A 184 7.24 10.52 -12.52
N LYS A 185 6.65 11.65 -12.93
CA LYS A 185 5.33 12.08 -12.46
C LYS A 185 4.22 11.09 -12.77
N PHE A 186 4.33 10.35 -13.89
CA PHE A 186 3.33 9.36 -14.28
C PHE A 186 3.54 8.02 -13.57
N ILE A 187 4.80 7.62 -13.31
CA ILE A 187 5.11 6.49 -12.42
C ILE A 187 4.55 6.76 -11.03
N GLU A 188 4.77 7.95 -10.46
CA GLU A 188 4.19 8.32 -9.16
C GLU A 188 2.65 8.22 -9.15
N LEU A 189 1.99 8.65 -10.24
CA LEU A 189 0.54 8.54 -10.39
C LEU A 189 0.11 7.07 -10.48
N PHE A 190 0.82 6.27 -11.26
CA PHE A 190 0.58 4.85 -11.42
C PHE A 190 0.79 4.08 -10.10
N GLU A 191 1.90 4.29 -9.40
CA GLU A 191 2.15 3.70 -8.09
C GLU A 191 1.07 4.09 -7.08
N ARG A 192 0.55 5.32 -7.15
CA ARG A 192 -0.49 5.82 -6.26
C ARG A 192 -1.83 5.13 -6.48
N TYR A 193 -2.22 4.85 -7.72
CA TYR A 193 -3.57 4.38 -8.07
C TYR A 193 -3.64 2.95 -8.64
N GLY A 194 -2.53 2.37 -9.09
CA GLY A 194 -2.50 1.12 -9.87
C GLY A 194 -2.89 -0.14 -9.09
N THR A 195 -2.87 -0.08 -7.76
CA THR A 195 -3.29 -1.18 -6.89
C THR A 195 -4.65 -0.96 -6.23
N LEU A 196 -5.38 0.09 -6.64
CA LEU A 196 -6.63 0.52 -6.00
C LEU A 196 -7.90 0.15 -6.76
N GLY A 197 -7.76 -0.37 -7.97
CA GLY A 197 -8.86 -0.79 -8.84
C GLY A 197 -8.66 -2.19 -9.37
#